data_AF-A0A2I9DR09-F1
#
_entry.id   AF-A0A2I9DR09-F1
#
_cell.length_a   1.000
_cell.length_b   1.000
_cell.length_c   1.000
_cell.angle_alpha   90.00
_cell.angle_beta   90.00
_cell.angle_gamma   90.00
#
_symmetry.space_group_name_H-M   'P 1'
#
loop_
_entity.id
_entity.type
_entity.pdbx_description
1 polymer ?
#
loop_
_entity_poly.entity_id
_entity_poly.type
_entity_poly.pdbx_seq_one_letter_code
_entity_poly.pdbx_strand_id
1 'polypeptide(L)'
;MFCNRTCKEKAQSLESGVLEISRYGDGSHHYRQIALRGREAKCELCGYSAVPGVLEVHHIDRDRTNNHPSNLQVLCPTCHAVQHFTTRTGKFAPKQTMRTRVAASPNIA
;
A
#
# COMPACT_ATOMS: atom_id res chain seq x y z
N MET A 1 -24.38 -1.57 -21.35
CA MET A 1 -24.44 -0.10 -21.16
C MET A 1 -25.80 0.23 -20.57
N PHE A 2 -25.90 0.92 -19.44
CA PHE A 2 -27.21 1.19 -18.80
C PHE A 2 -27.77 2.55 -19.23
N CYS A 3 -29.09 2.62 -19.43
CA CYS A 3 -29.80 3.82 -19.90
C CYS A 3 -29.65 5.04 -19.00
N ASN A 4 -29.56 4.82 -17.68
CA ASN A 4 -29.42 5.85 -16.68
C ASN A 4 -28.99 5.21 -15.35
N ARG A 5 -28.81 6.04 -14.33
CA ARG A 5 -28.38 5.62 -12.99
C ARG A 5 -29.37 4.63 -12.34
N THR A 6 -30.67 4.83 -12.51
CA THR A 6 -31.71 3.95 -11.98
C THR A 6 -31.72 2.58 -12.67
N CYS A 7 -31.45 2.52 -13.97
CA CYS A 7 -31.27 1.27 -14.72
C CYS A 7 -30.05 0.48 -14.19
N LYS A 8 -28.95 1.19 -13.87
CA LYS A 8 -27.73 0.59 -13.32
C LYS A 8 -27.97 0.00 -11.92
N GLU A 9 -28.63 0.75 -11.03
CA GLU A 9 -28.86 0.34 -9.64
C GLU A 9 -29.74 -0.90 -9.55
N LYS A 10 -30.82 -0.98 -10.35
CA LYS A 10 -31.70 -2.15 -10.44
C LYS A 10 -31.00 -3.40 -10.99
N ALA A 11 -30.12 -3.23 -11.98
CA ALA A 11 -29.35 -4.35 -12.54
C ALA A 11 -28.27 -4.87 -11.57
N GLN A 12 -27.82 -4.04 -10.63
CA GLN A 12 -26.87 -4.41 -9.57
C GLN A 12 -27.53 -5.02 -8.33
N SER A 13 -28.86 -5.01 -8.22
CA SER A 13 -29.62 -5.50 -7.08
C SER A 13 -30.31 -6.83 -7.39
N LEU A 14 -29.58 -7.86 -7.79
CA LEU A 14 -30.19 -9.18 -8.07
C LEU A 14 -30.70 -9.82 -6.77
N GLU A 15 -31.94 -10.34 -6.85
CA GLU A 15 -32.79 -10.93 -5.78
C GLU A 15 -32.27 -12.22 -5.13
N SER A 16 -31.02 -12.64 -5.33
CA SER A 16 -30.57 -13.95 -4.85
C SER A 16 -29.11 -13.95 -4.40
N GLY A 17 -28.91 -14.11 -3.10
CA GLY A 17 -27.67 -14.60 -2.49
C GLY A 17 -26.49 -13.62 -2.55
N VAL A 18 -26.37 -12.84 -1.49
CA VAL A 18 -25.31 -11.86 -1.22
C VAL A 18 -23.90 -12.43 -1.47
N LEU A 19 -23.25 -12.01 -2.55
CA LEU A 19 -21.84 -11.70 -2.48
C LEU A 19 -21.78 -10.19 -2.25
N GLU A 20 -21.39 -9.79 -1.03
CA GLU A 20 -21.10 -8.39 -0.71
C GLU A 20 -19.95 -7.93 -1.61
N ILE A 21 -20.28 -7.36 -2.75
CA ILE A 21 -19.31 -6.59 -3.52
C ILE A 21 -19.15 -5.27 -2.74
N SER A 22 -18.23 -5.27 -1.78
CA SER A 22 -17.71 -4.07 -1.12
C SER A 22 -17.50 -2.99 -2.19
N ARG A 23 -18.43 -2.02 -2.24
CA ARG A 23 -18.56 -1.17 -3.44
C ARG A 23 -17.35 -0.27 -3.61
N TYR A 24 -16.66 0.12 -2.54
CA TYR A 24 -15.32 0.69 -2.51
C TYR A 24 -14.81 0.55 -1.08
N GLY A 25 -13.66 -0.11 -0.88
CA GLY A 25 -12.98 -0.05 0.41
C GLY A 25 -12.60 1.40 0.70
N ASP A 26 -13.06 1.93 1.84
CA ASP A 26 -12.79 3.28 2.36
C ASP A 26 -11.32 3.50 2.79
N GLY A 27 -10.43 2.58 2.44
CA GLY A 27 -9.13 2.39 3.08
C GLY A 27 -7.98 3.26 2.59
N SER A 28 -8.19 4.35 1.85
CA SER A 28 -7.07 5.06 1.20
C SER A 28 -6.60 6.35 1.88
N HIS A 29 -7.32 6.90 2.85
CA HIS A 29 -6.99 8.26 3.35
C HIS A 29 -6.85 8.44 4.86
N HIS A 30 -7.25 7.48 5.70
CA HIS A 30 -7.20 7.69 7.15
C HIS A 30 -5.75 7.91 7.65
N TYR A 31 -4.81 7.03 7.28
CA TYR A 31 -3.41 7.15 7.68
C TYR A 31 -2.71 8.36 7.05
N ARG A 32 -3.07 8.74 5.82
CA ARG A 32 -2.54 9.94 5.17
C ARG A 32 -2.99 11.21 5.89
N GLN A 33 -4.26 11.28 6.25
CA GLN A 33 -4.79 12.38 7.05
C GLN A 33 -4.11 12.43 8.41
N ILE A 34 -3.93 11.30 9.10
CA ILE A 34 -3.21 11.23 10.38
C ILE A 34 -1.78 11.76 10.24
N ALA A 35 -1.02 11.30 9.24
CA ALA A 35 0.37 11.68 9.04
C ALA A 35 0.55 13.17 8.73
N LEU A 36 -0.40 13.77 7.99
CA LEU A 36 -0.34 15.18 7.61
C LEU A 36 -1.03 16.11 8.62
N ARG A 37 -1.79 15.58 9.58
CA ARG A 37 -2.53 16.38 10.55
C ARG A 37 -1.57 17.15 11.46
N GLY A 38 -1.55 18.46 11.33
CA GLY A 38 -0.71 19.34 12.15
C GLY A 38 0.79 19.27 11.82
N ARG A 39 1.17 18.67 10.68
CA ARG A 39 2.54 18.63 10.19
C ARG A 39 2.68 19.47 8.92
N GLU A 40 3.88 19.97 8.68
CA GLU A 40 4.20 20.61 7.41
C GLU A 40 4.19 19.57 6.29
N ALA A 41 3.61 19.91 5.15
CA ALA A 41 3.60 19.04 3.99
C ALA A 41 4.95 19.10 3.26
N LYS A 42 5.97 18.51 3.89
CA LYS A 42 7.34 18.40 3.39
C LYS A 42 7.91 17.01 3.64
N CYS A 43 8.84 16.59 2.81
CA CYS A 43 9.61 15.37 3.04
C CYS A 43 10.47 15.52 4.31
N GLU A 44 10.33 14.58 5.24
CA GLU A 44 11.09 14.59 6.52
C GLU A 44 12.58 14.26 6.34
N LEU A 45 12.99 13.70 5.19
CA LEU A 45 14.39 13.34 4.91
C LEU A 45 15.15 14.41 4.11
N CYS A 46 14.55 14.94 3.03
CA CYS A 46 15.23 15.88 2.13
C CYS A 46 14.60 17.27 2.09
N GLY A 47 13.48 17.49 2.78
CA GLY A 47 12.81 18.79 2.83
C GLY A 47 11.96 19.15 1.60
N TYR A 48 11.86 18.29 0.59
CA TYR A 48 11.03 18.55 -0.60
C TYR A 48 9.59 18.90 -0.22
N SER A 49 9.13 20.08 -0.65
CA SER A 49 7.79 20.63 -0.33
C SER A 49 7.11 21.32 -1.53
N ALA A 50 7.74 21.31 -2.71
CA ALA A 50 7.26 22.05 -3.89
C ALA A 50 5.87 21.59 -4.36
N VAL A 51 5.60 20.28 -4.29
CA VAL A 51 4.30 19.71 -4.65
C VAL A 51 3.83 18.77 -3.52
N PRO A 52 3.09 19.28 -2.52
CA PRO A 52 2.60 18.49 -1.38
C PRO A 52 1.80 17.24 -1.78
N GLY A 53 1.10 17.30 -2.92
CA GLY A 53 0.30 16.18 -3.44
C GLY A 53 1.11 14.93 -3.78
N VAL A 54 2.40 15.07 -4.11
CA VAL A 54 3.25 13.92 -4.45
C VAL A 54 3.90 13.26 -3.23
N LEU A 55 3.77 13.85 -2.04
CA LEU A 55 4.30 13.24 -0.83
C LEU A 55 3.56 11.94 -0.52
N GLU A 56 4.30 10.95 -0.03
CA GLU A 56 3.82 9.62 0.33
C GLU A 56 4.01 9.41 1.83
N VAL A 57 3.21 8.53 2.42
CA VAL A 57 3.33 8.16 3.83
C VAL A 57 3.97 6.79 3.93
N HIS A 58 5.06 6.72 4.69
CA HIS A 58 5.82 5.52 4.98
C HIS A 58 5.54 5.04 6.40
N HIS A 59 5.22 3.75 6.57
CA HIS A 59 5.18 3.09 7.87
C HIS A 59 6.60 2.65 8.24
N ILE A 60 7.15 3.18 9.34
CA ILE A 60 8.53 2.93 9.78
C ILE A 60 8.73 1.45 10.13
N ASP A 61 7.77 0.86 10.86
CA ASP A 61 7.74 -0.58 11.20
C ASP A 61 7.31 -1.49 10.04
N ARG A 62 6.85 -0.90 8.92
CA ARG A 62 6.33 -1.58 7.71
C ARG A 62 5.04 -2.37 7.94
N ASP A 63 4.39 -2.19 9.08
CA ASP A 63 3.06 -2.72 9.35
C ASP A 63 2.01 -1.68 8.95
N ARG A 64 1.27 -1.98 7.88
CA ARG A 64 0.22 -1.09 7.34
C ARG A 64 -0.98 -0.93 8.29
N THR A 65 -1.10 -1.77 9.31
CA THR A 65 -2.16 -1.69 10.32
C THR A 65 -1.81 -0.74 11.45
N ASN A 66 -0.51 -0.49 11.70
CA ASN A 66 -0.04 0.42 12.73
C ASN A 66 -0.05 1.89 12.27
N ASN A 67 -1.21 2.52 12.40
CA ASN A 67 -1.42 3.91 11.97
C ASN A 67 -1.09 4.95 13.05
N HIS A 68 -0.31 4.59 14.07
CA HIS A 68 0.09 5.55 15.10
C HIS A 68 0.91 6.69 14.47
N PRO A 69 0.66 7.98 14.77
CA PRO A 69 1.35 9.09 14.13
C PRO A 69 2.88 9.00 14.20
N SER A 70 3.44 8.48 15.30
CA SER A 70 4.90 8.31 15.44
C SER A 70 5.49 7.22 14.56
N ASN A 71 4.68 6.29 14.06
CA ASN A 71 5.07 5.24 13.12
C ASN A 71 4.92 5.67 11.65
N LEU A 72 4.30 6.83 11.40
CA LEU A 72 4.07 7.37 10.07
C LEU A 72 5.05 8.49 9.77
N GLN A 73 5.73 8.38 8.63
CA GLN A 73 6.71 9.33 8.13
C GLN A 73 6.27 9.88 6.77
N VAL A 74 6.35 11.20 6.56
CA VAL A 74 6.02 11.83 5.28
C VAL A 74 7.28 11.97 4.43
N LEU A 75 7.31 11.33 3.26
CA LEU A 75 8.46 11.28 2.37
C LEU A 75 8.09 11.68 0.93
N CYS A 76 9.04 12.22 0.17
CA CYS A 76 8.87 12.34 -1.27
C CYS A 76 9.03 10.96 -1.96
N PRO A 77 8.51 10.78 -3.19
CA PRO A 77 8.56 9.48 -3.87
C PRO A 77 9.99 8.94 -4.04
N THR A 78 10.96 9.83 -4.25
CA THR A 78 12.37 9.47 -4.39
C THR A 78 12.93 8.92 -3.08
N CYS A 79 12.78 9.64 -1.97
CA CYS A 79 13.27 9.18 -0.66
C CYS A 79 12.54 7.91 -0.21
N HIS A 80 11.23 7.81 -0.46
CA HIS A 80 10.46 6.62 -0.14
C HIS A 80 10.94 5.39 -0.93
N ALA A 81 11.21 5.56 -2.24
CA ALA A 81 11.79 4.50 -3.06
C ALA A 81 13.19 4.08 -2.58
N VAL A 82 14.04 5.05 -2.22
CA VAL A 82 15.37 4.78 -1.64
C VAL A 82 15.26 3.99 -0.35
N GLN A 83 14.32 4.33 0.54
CA GLN A 83 14.08 3.60 1.79
C GLN A 83 13.73 2.13 1.52
N HIS A 84 12.81 1.87 0.59
CA HIS A 84 12.46 0.51 0.19
C HIS A 84 13.59 -0.23 -0.54
N PHE A 85 14.40 0.48 -1.33
CA PHE A 85 15.54 -0.10 -2.04
C PHE A 85 16.64 -0.55 -1.06
N THR A 86 17.06 0.35 -0.16
CA THR A 86 18.08 0.07 0.85
C THR A 86 17.67 -1.06 1.77
N THR A 87 16.39 -1.10 2.14
CA THR A 87 15.87 -2.13 3.04
C THR A 87 15.43 -3.41 2.34
N ARG A 88 15.50 -3.46 1.00
CA ARG A 88 15.02 -4.56 0.15
C ARG A 88 13.59 -4.99 0.51
N THR A 89 12.67 -4.04 0.55
CA THR A 89 11.25 -4.29 0.85
C THR A 89 10.32 -3.74 -0.23
N GLY A 90 9.03 -4.07 -0.12
CA GLY A 90 8.00 -3.62 -1.05
C GLY A 90 8.35 -4.03 -2.49
N LYS A 91 8.45 -3.04 -3.38
CA LYS A 91 8.82 -3.24 -4.80
C LYS A 91 10.20 -3.87 -5.00
N PHE A 92 11.12 -3.69 -4.05
CA PHE A 92 12.50 -4.14 -4.14
C PHE A 92 12.79 -5.39 -3.29
N ALA A 93 11.74 -6.05 -2.78
CA ALA A 93 11.90 -7.32 -2.08
C ALA A 93 12.50 -8.39 -3.00
N PRO A 94 13.40 -9.27 -2.49
CA PRO A 94 13.96 -10.34 -3.29
C PRO A 94 12.83 -11.28 -3.73
N LYS A 95 12.69 -11.46 -5.04
CA LYS A 95 11.78 -12.48 -5.57
C LYS A 95 12.34 -13.83 -5.15
N GLN A 96 11.55 -14.63 -4.43
CA GLN A 96 11.89 -16.03 -4.21
C GLN A 96 11.95 -16.69 -5.59
N THR A 97 13.17 -16.92 -6.08
CA THR A 97 13.36 -17.81 -7.21
C THR A 97 13.11 -19.21 -6.69
N MET A 98 12.18 -19.94 -7.32
CA MET A 98 11.99 -21.36 -7.06
C MET A 98 13.30 -22.07 -7.41
N ARG A 99 14.20 -22.23 -6.43
CA ARG A 99 15.34 -23.13 -6.54
C ARG A 99 14.75 -24.54 -6.50
N THR A 100 14.77 -25.22 -7.64
CA THR A 100 14.50 -26.66 -7.73
C THR A 100 15.32 -27.34 -6.64
N ARG A 101 14.65 -27.99 -5.69
CA ARG A 101 15.31 -28.84 -4.71
C ARG A 101 15.89 -30.02 -5.47
N VAL A 102 17.18 -29.98 -5.83
CA VAL A 102 17.89 -31.21 -6.14
C VAL A 102 17.97 -31.96 -4.81
N ALA A 103 17.20 -33.04 -4.71
CA ALA A 103 17.25 -33.92 -3.56
C ALA A 103 18.70 -34.38 -3.39
N ALA A 104 19.30 -34.05 -2.24
CA ALA A 104 20.54 -34.67 -1.84
C ALA A 104 20.24 -36.15 -1.58
N SER A 105 20.56 -37.02 -2.53
CA SER A 105 20.59 -38.46 -2.29
C SER A 105 21.65 -38.73 -1.21
N PRO A 106 21.34 -39.46 -0.14
CA PRO A 106 22.34 -39.84 0.84
C PRO A 106 23.33 -40.81 0.19
N ASN A 107 24.61 -40.46 0.23
CA ASN A 107 25.70 -41.36 -0.14
C ASN A 107 25.79 -42.43 0.95
N ILE A 108 25.33 -43.64 0.66
CA ILE A 108 25.51 -44.80 1.54
C ILE A 108 26.86 -45.41 1.18
N ALA A 109 27.76 -45.40 2.17
CA ALA A 109 29.10 -45.98 2.11
C ALA A 109 29.07 -47.50 1.98
#